data_AF-A0A1D2R8U8-F1
#
_entry.id   AF-A0A1D2R8U8-F1
#
_cell.length_a   1.000
_cell.length_b   1.000
_cell.length_c   1.000
_cell.angle_alpha   90.00
_cell.angle_beta   90.00
_cell.angle_gamma   90.00
#
_symmetry.space_group_name_H-M   'P 1'
#
loop_
_entity.id
_entity.type
_entity.pdbx_description
1 polymer ?
#
loop_
_entity_poly.entity_id
_entity_poly.type
_entity_poly.pdbx_seq_one_letter_code
_entity_poly.pdbx_strand_id
1 'polypeptide(L)'
;MASIIENIEGTIGNLLNDMVDLSVMALMLLLLFVGGYILGSIVGGIARRVLRTNKLQELFVKYGAMTSGSWSEITGFLGQYVKWLIVIFVFASYYNTVQPLTDLLNYATTFLVFIVLLVVGWILAGVLYKMVREIIENMGIEKGLKKYGVADALGGMDIPHISATLAKIYVFLLFVWIGVSQFEELGVFENFMEGLMGYIPGLILGLIIIIVSLIVADFAGDRLKKKKKAPFAAGIALVAEVIIVIFGVTLALPKFGFEDIEIIKWSFLIIVLCLGIGLAIAMGLGLKDSFARVGKKYEKEI
;
A
#
# COMPACT_ATOMS: atom_id res chain seq x y z
N MET A 1 -2.93 6.94 77.56
CA MET A 1 -1.49 6.59 77.49
C MET A 1 -1.30 5.16 76.98
N ALA A 2 -1.95 4.16 77.60
CA ALA A 2 -1.91 2.76 77.13
C ALA A 2 -2.35 2.58 75.65
N SER A 3 -3.46 3.17 75.22
CA SER A 3 -3.91 3.07 73.82
C SER A 3 -3.00 3.76 72.80
N ILE A 4 -2.24 4.78 73.23
CA ILE A 4 -1.27 5.46 72.35
C ILE A 4 -0.05 4.57 72.16
N ILE A 5 0.41 3.92 73.24
CA ILE A 5 1.53 2.96 73.18
C ILE A 5 1.16 1.75 72.33
N GLU A 6 -0.05 1.19 72.50
CA GLU A 6 -0.55 0.07 71.70
C GLU A 6 -0.67 0.41 70.21
N ASN A 7 -1.14 1.62 69.87
CA ASN A 7 -1.17 2.10 68.49
C ASN A 7 0.23 2.32 67.89
N ILE A 8 1.19 2.80 68.70
CA ILE A 8 2.58 3.00 68.25
C ILE A 8 3.26 1.65 68.05
N GLU A 9 3.10 0.70 68.97
CA GLU A 9 3.63 -0.67 68.85
C GLU A 9 3.03 -1.38 67.64
N GLY A 10 1.73 -1.25 67.40
CA GLY A 10 1.08 -1.77 66.19
C GLY A 10 1.61 -1.14 64.90
N THR A 11 1.84 0.18 64.88
CA THR A 11 2.41 0.87 63.72
C THR A 11 3.86 0.44 63.46
N ILE A 12 4.69 0.33 64.50
CA ILE A 12 6.08 -0.13 64.38
C ILE A 12 6.13 -1.59 63.92
N GLY A 13 5.25 -2.45 64.45
CA GLY A 13 5.12 -3.84 64.02
C GLY A 13 4.76 -3.97 62.54
N ASN A 14 3.80 -3.18 62.06
CA ASN A 14 3.44 -3.14 60.64
C ASN A 14 4.60 -2.66 59.76
N LEU A 15 5.29 -1.59 60.16
CA LEU A 15 6.46 -1.09 59.42
C LEU A 15 7.59 -2.13 59.35
N LEU A 16 7.86 -2.86 60.43
CA LEU A 16 8.87 -3.93 60.42
C LEU A 16 8.48 -5.07 59.48
N ASN A 17 7.21 -5.48 59.47
CA ASN A 17 6.72 -6.50 58.53
C ASN A 17 6.81 -6.01 57.08
N ASP A 18 6.40 -4.77 56.79
CA ASP A 18 6.50 -4.18 55.46
C ASP A 18 7.98 -4.11 54.98
N MET A 19 8.91 -3.77 55.88
CA MET A 19 10.34 -3.77 55.57
C MET A 19 10.88 -5.17 55.25
N VAL A 20 10.43 -6.19 55.98
CA VAL A 20 10.79 -7.58 55.71
C VAL A 20 10.23 -8.01 54.36
N ASP A 21 8.95 -7.74 54.08
CA ASP A 21 8.30 -8.09 52.81
C ASP A 21 8.96 -7.39 51.62
N LEU A 22 9.33 -6.11 51.76
CA LEU A 22 10.11 -5.38 50.75
C LEU A 22 11.46 -6.03 50.48
N SER A 23 12.16 -6.49 51.52
CA SER A 23 13.47 -7.15 51.37
C SER A 23 13.34 -8.50 50.65
N VAL A 24 12.32 -9.30 50.99
CA VAL A 24 12.03 -10.59 50.36
C VAL A 24 11.65 -10.38 48.90
N MET A 25 10.79 -9.39 48.62
CA MET A 25 10.42 -9.03 47.26
C MET A 25 11.64 -8.59 46.43
N ALA A 26 12.52 -7.76 46.99
CA ALA A 26 13.75 -7.33 46.30
C ALA A 26 14.67 -8.51 45.96
N LEU A 27 14.84 -9.46 46.89
CA LEU A 27 15.61 -10.68 46.63
C LEU A 27 14.96 -11.55 45.55
N MET A 28 13.64 -11.71 45.57
CA MET A 28 12.89 -12.44 44.54
C MET A 28 13.03 -11.78 43.16
N LEU A 29 12.90 -10.46 43.06
CA LEU A 29 13.10 -9.73 41.82
C LEU A 29 14.50 -9.94 41.25
N LEU A 30 15.53 -9.92 42.12
CA LEU A 30 16.92 -10.16 41.70
C LEU A 30 17.10 -11.60 41.19
N LEU A 31 16.56 -12.59 41.89
CA LEU A 31 16.61 -13.99 41.47
C LEU A 31 15.89 -14.21 40.13
N LEU A 32 14.70 -13.63 39.94
CA LEU A 32 13.96 -13.69 38.69
C LEU A 32 14.70 -12.99 37.54
N PHE A 33 15.35 -11.86 37.82
CA PHE A 33 16.20 -11.18 36.84
C PHE A 33 17.36 -12.06 36.39
N VAL A 34 18.11 -12.62 37.34
CA VAL A 34 19.27 -13.46 37.04
C VAL A 34 18.84 -14.73 36.32
N GLY A 35 17.81 -15.42 36.82
CA GLY A 35 17.27 -16.62 36.20
C GLY A 35 16.72 -16.35 34.80
N GLY A 36 15.89 -15.31 34.65
CA GLY A 36 15.34 -14.88 33.38
C GLY A 36 16.42 -14.44 32.38
N TYR A 37 17.48 -13.77 32.83
CA TYR A 37 18.58 -13.35 31.98
C TYR A 37 19.40 -14.54 31.46
N ILE A 38 19.67 -15.54 32.33
CA ILE A 38 20.33 -16.79 31.95
C ILE A 38 19.47 -17.53 30.93
N LEU A 39 18.20 -17.79 31.24
CA LEU A 39 17.26 -18.46 30.34
C LEU A 39 17.12 -17.71 29.01
N GLY A 40 16.91 -16.40 29.05
CA GLY A 40 16.80 -15.56 27.86
C GLY A 40 18.07 -15.57 27.01
N SER A 41 19.26 -15.64 27.62
CA SER A 41 20.52 -15.75 26.88
C SER A 41 20.65 -17.07 26.12
N ILE A 42 20.13 -18.16 26.69
CA ILE A 42 20.07 -19.48 26.06
C ILE A 42 19.07 -19.45 24.91
N VAL A 43 17.83 -19.04 25.16
CA VAL A 43 16.76 -19.01 24.15
C VAL A 43 17.09 -18.04 23.02
N GLY A 44 17.52 -16.81 23.33
CA GLY A 44 17.96 -15.83 22.33
C GLY A 44 19.22 -16.25 21.58
N GLY A 45 20.08 -17.07 22.21
CA GLY A 45 21.21 -17.73 21.55
C GLY A 45 20.76 -18.78 20.54
N ILE A 46 19.80 -19.63 20.91
CA ILE A 46 19.20 -20.63 20.03
C ILE A 46 18.48 -19.95 18.88
N ALA A 47 17.64 -18.95 19.15
CA ALA A 47 16.94 -18.17 18.13
C ALA A 47 17.93 -17.60 17.09
N ARG A 48 19.03 -16.99 17.54
CA ARG A 48 20.09 -16.51 16.62
C ARG A 48 20.72 -17.61 15.79
N ARG A 49 21.02 -18.77 16.39
CA ARG A 49 21.60 -19.91 15.65
C ARG A 49 20.64 -20.44 14.60
N VAL A 50 19.37 -20.60 14.96
CA VAL A 50 18.32 -21.05 14.05
C VAL A 50 18.17 -20.06 12.89
N LEU A 51 18.05 -18.76 13.18
CA LEU A 51 17.90 -17.74 12.14
C LEU A 51 19.15 -17.60 11.25
N ARG A 52 20.35 -17.77 11.79
CA ARG A 52 21.61 -17.70 11.01
C ARG A 52 21.96 -19.00 10.28
N THR A 53 21.02 -19.94 10.15
CA THR A 53 21.25 -21.15 9.35
C THR A 53 21.47 -20.79 7.88
N ASN A 54 22.45 -21.43 7.23
CA ASN A 54 22.78 -21.18 5.81
C ASN A 54 21.56 -21.24 4.88
N LYS A 55 20.60 -22.13 5.14
CA LYS A 55 19.36 -22.23 4.36
C LYS A 55 18.52 -20.95 4.42
N LEU A 56 18.35 -20.36 5.61
CA LEU A 56 17.59 -19.13 5.77
C LEU A 56 18.34 -17.94 5.17
N GLN A 57 19.64 -17.85 5.42
CA GLN A 57 20.47 -16.82 4.79
C GLN A 57 20.44 -16.92 3.26
N GLU A 58 20.54 -18.13 2.70
CA GLU A 58 20.41 -18.31 1.26
C GLU A 58 19.02 -17.90 0.77
N LEU A 59 17.93 -18.32 1.43
CA LEU A 59 16.57 -17.91 1.05
C LEU A 59 16.41 -16.38 1.07
N PHE A 60 16.85 -15.70 2.11
CA PHE A 60 16.66 -14.25 2.22
C PHE A 60 17.65 -13.44 1.35
N VAL A 61 18.83 -13.97 1.07
CA VAL A 61 19.84 -13.27 0.24
C VAL A 61 19.68 -13.58 -1.25
N LYS A 62 19.38 -14.82 -1.64
CA LYS A 62 19.27 -15.28 -3.04
C LYS A 62 18.15 -14.58 -3.81
N TYR A 63 17.02 -14.32 -3.15
CA TYR A 63 15.94 -13.57 -3.78
C TYR A 63 16.19 -12.06 -3.83
N GLY A 64 17.34 -11.57 -3.35
CA GLY A 64 17.64 -10.13 -3.26
C GLY A 64 16.72 -9.41 -2.28
N ALA A 65 16.08 -10.16 -1.38
CA ALA A 65 15.22 -9.61 -0.35
C ALA A 65 16.05 -8.88 0.68
N MET A 66 17.20 -9.40 1.10
CA MET A 66 18.00 -8.76 2.14
C MET A 66 19.50 -8.89 1.87
N THR A 67 20.27 -7.86 2.22
CA THR A 67 21.73 -7.96 2.20
C THR A 67 22.19 -8.85 3.36
N SER A 68 23.34 -9.52 3.21
CA SER A 68 23.92 -10.32 4.29
C SER A 68 24.17 -9.49 5.56
N GLY A 69 24.53 -8.21 5.40
CA GLY A 69 24.66 -7.25 6.49
C GLY A 69 23.35 -7.03 7.23
N SER A 70 22.29 -6.62 6.51
CA SER A 70 20.97 -6.38 7.10
C SER A 70 20.39 -7.64 7.77
N TRP A 71 20.62 -8.83 7.21
CA TRP A 71 20.21 -10.09 7.83
C TRP A 71 20.94 -10.34 9.16
N SER A 72 22.24 -10.09 9.21
CA SER A 72 23.03 -10.23 10.44
C SER A 72 22.54 -9.27 11.53
N GLU A 73 22.17 -8.04 11.17
CA GLU A 73 21.61 -7.05 12.10
C GLU A 73 20.25 -7.50 12.65
N ILE A 74 19.34 -7.93 11.77
CA ILE A 74 18.00 -8.38 12.17
C ILE A 74 18.07 -9.62 13.05
N THR A 75 18.89 -10.61 12.70
CA THR A 75 19.05 -11.80 13.55
C THR A 75 19.69 -11.46 14.89
N GLY A 76 20.65 -10.52 14.92
CA GLY A 76 21.24 -9.98 16.14
C GLY A 76 20.19 -9.32 17.04
N PHE A 77 19.41 -8.41 16.47
CA PHE A 77 18.32 -7.71 17.13
C PHE A 77 17.27 -8.69 17.66
N LEU A 78 16.76 -9.63 16.84
CA LEU A 78 15.78 -10.63 17.26
C LEU A 78 16.31 -11.50 18.40
N GLY A 79 17.59 -11.88 18.37
CA GLY A 79 18.20 -12.61 19.48
C GLY A 79 18.20 -11.85 20.79
N GLN A 80 18.55 -10.57 20.75
CA GLN A 80 18.53 -9.70 21.92
C GLN A 80 17.10 -9.42 22.39
N TYR A 81 16.18 -9.24 21.45
CA TYR A 81 14.77 -9.03 21.70
C TYR A 81 14.15 -10.24 22.41
N VAL A 82 14.32 -11.45 21.86
CA VAL A 82 13.85 -12.70 22.46
C VAL A 82 14.44 -12.91 23.86
N LYS A 83 15.71 -12.56 24.07
CA LYS A 83 16.33 -12.63 25.40
C LYS A 83 15.57 -11.77 26.42
N TRP A 84 15.31 -10.50 26.09
CA TRP A 84 14.57 -9.61 26.99
C TRP A 84 13.10 -9.98 27.13
N LEU A 85 12.47 -10.50 26.07
CA LEU A 85 11.12 -11.04 26.12
C LEU A 85 11.01 -12.19 27.13
N ILE A 86 11.98 -13.10 27.16
CA ILE A 86 12.02 -14.20 28.15
C ILE A 86 12.20 -13.67 29.57
N VAL A 87 13.01 -12.63 29.77
CA VAL A 87 13.11 -11.97 31.09
C VAL A 87 11.74 -11.46 31.52
N ILE A 88 11.09 -10.63 30.68
CA ILE A 88 9.77 -10.07 30.96
C ILE A 88 8.74 -11.18 31.21
N PHE A 89 8.77 -12.25 30.42
CA PHE A 89 7.90 -13.41 30.59
C PHE A 89 8.07 -14.07 31.96
N VAL A 90 9.31 -14.26 32.43
CA VAL A 90 9.59 -14.82 33.76
C VAL A 90 9.04 -13.92 34.87
N PHE A 91 9.20 -12.60 34.74
CA PHE A 91 8.60 -11.65 35.69
C PHE A 91 7.07 -11.67 35.66
N ALA A 92 6.47 -11.58 34.48
CA ALA A 92 5.02 -11.56 34.30
C ALA A 92 4.38 -12.88 34.75
N SER A 93 5.05 -14.02 34.55
CA SER A 93 4.58 -15.32 35.03
C SER A 93 4.60 -15.43 36.54
N TYR A 94 5.57 -14.80 37.21
CA TYR A 94 5.67 -14.82 38.68
C TYR A 94 4.70 -13.82 39.32
N TYR A 95 4.62 -12.60 38.77
CA TYR A 95 3.75 -11.52 39.22
C TYR A 95 2.50 -11.42 38.35
N ASN A 96 1.85 -12.54 38.05
CA ASN A 96 0.70 -12.61 37.14
C ASN A 96 -0.49 -11.73 37.58
N THR A 97 -0.53 -11.28 38.83
CA THR A 97 -1.51 -10.34 39.38
C THR A 97 -1.27 -8.88 38.93
N VAL A 98 -0.07 -8.55 38.45
CA VAL A 98 0.33 -7.17 38.11
C VAL A 98 0.02 -6.91 36.64
N GLN A 99 -1.17 -6.33 36.38
CA GLN A 99 -1.69 -6.03 35.04
C GLN A 99 -0.66 -5.32 34.12
N PRO A 100 0.11 -4.31 34.56
CA PRO A 100 1.10 -3.68 33.69
C PRO A 100 2.18 -4.62 33.12
N LEU A 101 2.54 -5.69 33.86
CA LEU A 101 3.53 -6.67 33.38
C LEU A 101 2.93 -7.62 32.34
N THR A 102 1.67 -8.00 32.49
CA THR A 102 0.96 -8.83 31.52
C THR A 102 0.71 -8.07 30.22
N ASP A 103 0.35 -6.78 30.32
CA ASP A 103 0.18 -5.92 29.15
C ASP A 103 1.50 -5.71 28.41
N LEU A 104 2.59 -5.43 29.13
CA LEU A 104 3.92 -5.30 28.54
C LEU A 104 4.35 -6.58 27.81
N LEU A 105 4.07 -7.76 28.39
CA LEU A 105 4.36 -9.04 27.75
C LEU A 105 3.53 -9.25 26.47
N ASN A 106 2.24 -8.89 26.50
CA ASN A 106 1.37 -8.96 25.33
C ASN A 106 1.86 -8.03 24.22
N TYR A 107 2.15 -6.77 24.54
CA TYR A 107 2.73 -5.81 23.59
C TYR A 107 4.04 -6.29 23.00
N ALA A 108 4.93 -6.83 23.83
CA ALA A 108 6.20 -7.36 23.36
C ALA A 108 6.00 -8.61 22.47
N THR A 109 5.06 -9.48 22.80
CA THR A 109 4.74 -10.65 21.97
C THR A 109 4.16 -10.23 20.62
N THR A 110 3.20 -9.30 20.60
CA THR A 110 2.62 -8.72 19.38
C THR A 110 3.67 -8.02 18.53
N PHE A 111 4.61 -7.30 19.16
CA PHE A 111 5.71 -6.67 18.45
C PHE A 111 6.67 -7.68 17.80
N LEU A 112 6.87 -8.86 18.39
CA LEU A 112 7.60 -9.95 17.74
C LEU A 112 6.90 -10.39 16.44
N VAL A 113 5.58 -10.58 16.49
CA VAL A 113 4.76 -10.94 15.32
C VAL A 113 4.86 -9.84 14.25
N PHE A 114 4.79 -8.58 14.65
CA PHE A 114 4.97 -7.43 13.77
C PHE A 114 6.32 -7.45 13.03
N ILE A 115 7.42 -7.69 13.74
CA ILE A 115 8.76 -7.79 13.12
C ILE A 115 8.80 -8.93 12.10
N VAL A 116 8.23 -10.09 12.44
CA VAL A 116 8.18 -11.24 11.52
C VAL A 116 7.40 -10.89 10.25
N LEU A 117 6.24 -10.23 10.39
CA LEU A 117 5.45 -9.76 9.25
C LEU A 117 6.21 -8.77 8.37
N LEU A 118 6.95 -7.82 8.96
CA LEU A 118 7.77 -6.89 8.19
C LEU A 118 8.88 -7.58 7.39
N VAL A 119 9.55 -8.57 8.00
CA VAL A 119 10.58 -9.36 7.31
C VAL A 119 9.95 -10.11 6.14
N VAL A 120 8.83 -10.82 6.36
CA VAL A 120 8.10 -11.54 5.32
C VAL A 120 7.64 -10.60 4.19
N GLY A 121 7.08 -9.45 4.55
CA GLY A 121 6.59 -8.46 3.59
C GLY A 121 7.70 -7.89 2.72
N TRP A 122 8.86 -7.59 3.31
CA TRP A 122 10.02 -7.11 2.56
C TRP A 122 10.52 -8.15 1.53
N ILE A 123 10.49 -9.43 1.90
CA ILE A 123 10.88 -10.52 1.00
C ILE A 123 9.90 -10.66 -0.15
N LEU A 124 8.60 -10.74 0.15
CA LEU A 124 7.57 -10.88 -0.87
C LEU A 124 7.54 -9.66 -1.81
N ALA A 125 7.74 -8.46 -1.27
CA ALA A 125 7.89 -7.24 -2.05
C ALA A 125 9.07 -7.32 -3.03
N GLY A 126 10.22 -7.85 -2.58
CA GLY A 126 11.40 -8.05 -3.44
C GLY A 126 11.19 -9.09 -4.55
N VAL A 127 10.47 -10.17 -4.27
CA VAL A 127 10.11 -11.18 -5.27
C VAL A 127 9.13 -10.59 -6.30
N LEU A 128 8.09 -9.91 -5.84
CA LEU A 128 7.10 -9.25 -6.71
C LEU A 128 7.73 -8.17 -7.58
N TYR A 129 8.70 -7.40 -7.06
CA TYR A 129 9.46 -6.44 -7.86
C TYR A 129 10.05 -7.10 -9.11
N LYS A 130 10.73 -8.24 -8.95
CA LYS A 130 11.36 -8.96 -10.07
C LYS A 130 10.31 -9.46 -11.06
N MET A 131 9.26 -10.10 -10.56
CA MET A 131 8.17 -10.62 -11.39
C MET A 131 7.49 -9.51 -12.21
N VAL A 132 7.09 -8.41 -11.56
CA VAL A 132 6.41 -7.29 -12.22
C VAL A 132 7.32 -6.64 -13.25
N ARG A 133 8.60 -6.45 -12.93
CA ARG A 133 9.58 -5.89 -13.86
C ARG A 133 9.71 -6.74 -15.12
N GLU A 134 9.92 -8.06 -14.96
CA GLU A 134 10.06 -8.99 -16.09
C GLU A 134 8.80 -9.02 -16.96
N ILE A 135 7.60 -9.03 -16.35
CA ILE A 135 6.34 -9.00 -17.10
C ILE A 135 6.24 -7.72 -17.94
N ILE A 136 6.53 -6.55 -17.36
CA ILE A 136 6.39 -5.27 -18.06
C ILE A 136 7.44 -5.09 -19.16
N GLU A 137 8.69 -5.50 -18.91
CA GLU A 137 9.75 -5.50 -19.92
C GLU A 137 9.35 -6.40 -21.11
N ASN A 138 8.79 -7.58 -20.85
CA ASN A 138 8.33 -8.50 -21.89
C ASN A 138 7.11 -8.01 -22.68
N MET A 139 6.25 -7.17 -22.08
CA MET A 139 5.09 -6.60 -22.77
C MET A 139 5.46 -5.49 -23.78
N GLY A 140 6.67 -4.92 -23.71
CA GLY A 140 7.14 -3.92 -24.68
C GLY A 140 6.35 -2.61 -24.68
N ILE A 141 5.67 -2.28 -23.59
CA ILE A 141 4.79 -1.11 -23.43
C ILE A 141 5.55 0.22 -23.66
N GLU A 142 6.86 0.20 -23.44
CA GLU A 142 7.77 1.33 -23.63
C GLU A 142 7.70 1.96 -25.03
N LYS A 143 7.50 1.14 -26.08
CA LYS A 143 7.42 1.63 -27.46
C LYS A 143 6.19 2.51 -27.69
N GLY A 144 5.06 2.18 -27.05
CA GLY A 144 3.83 2.96 -27.11
C GLY A 144 3.96 4.27 -26.33
N LEU A 145 4.53 4.21 -25.13
CA LEU A 145 4.63 5.36 -24.22
C LEU A 145 5.64 6.43 -24.68
N LYS A 146 6.73 6.04 -25.34
CA LYS A 146 7.69 6.98 -25.95
C LYS A 146 7.05 7.85 -27.04
N LYS A 147 6.06 7.32 -27.79
CA LYS A 147 5.37 8.06 -28.86
C LYS A 147 4.58 9.26 -28.30
N TYR A 148 4.12 9.18 -27.05
CA TYR A 148 3.26 10.20 -26.42
C TYR A 148 4.01 11.11 -25.45
N GLY A 149 5.36 11.08 -25.43
CA GLY A 149 6.16 11.90 -24.52
C GLY A 149 5.97 11.59 -23.03
N VAL A 150 5.27 10.49 -22.68
CA VAL A 150 5.05 10.07 -21.28
C VAL A 150 6.38 9.69 -20.63
N ALA A 151 7.30 9.10 -21.40
CA ALA A 151 8.65 8.80 -20.93
C ALA A 151 9.45 10.08 -20.57
N ASP A 152 9.25 11.16 -21.31
CA ASP A 152 9.92 12.45 -21.06
C ASP A 152 9.32 13.16 -19.85
N ALA A 153 8.00 13.04 -19.65
CA ALA A 153 7.31 13.54 -18.45
C ALA A 153 7.73 12.81 -17.16
N LEU A 154 8.23 11.58 -17.26
CA LEU A 154 8.73 10.78 -16.13
C LEU A 154 10.23 10.97 -15.86
N GLY A 155 10.86 11.98 -16.47
CA GLY A 155 12.27 12.31 -16.22
C GLY A 155 13.26 11.27 -16.74
N GLY A 156 12.89 10.48 -17.75
CA GLY A 156 13.76 9.45 -18.34
C GLY A 156 13.90 8.17 -17.50
N MET A 157 13.08 7.98 -16.46
CA MET A 157 13.02 6.72 -15.72
C MET A 157 12.26 5.64 -16.50
N ASP A 158 12.77 4.41 -16.44
CA ASP A 158 12.16 3.24 -17.09
C ASP A 158 10.82 2.87 -16.46
N ILE A 159 9.77 2.76 -17.28
CA ILE A 159 8.41 2.36 -16.87
C ILE A 159 8.40 1.04 -16.09
N PRO A 160 9.08 -0.05 -16.55
CA PRO A 160 9.15 -1.29 -15.78
C PRO A 160 9.72 -1.09 -14.39
N HIS A 161 10.73 -0.22 -14.25
CA HIS A 161 11.35 0.06 -12.96
C HIS A 161 10.40 0.79 -12.01
N ILE A 162 9.70 1.82 -12.50
CA ILE A 162 8.71 2.57 -11.70
C ILE A 162 7.58 1.65 -11.25
N SER A 163 6.98 0.90 -12.18
CA SER A 163 5.85 0.02 -11.89
C SER A 163 6.23 -1.11 -10.93
N ALA A 164 7.40 -1.72 -11.11
CA ALA A 164 7.91 -2.73 -10.20
C ALA A 164 8.19 -2.14 -8.80
N THR A 165 8.72 -0.91 -8.73
CA THR A 165 8.97 -0.21 -7.45
C THR A 165 7.66 0.12 -6.74
N LEU A 166 6.65 0.59 -7.46
CA LEU A 166 5.31 0.83 -6.90
C LEU A 166 4.69 -0.47 -6.37
N ALA A 167 4.78 -1.57 -7.11
CA ALA A 167 4.31 -2.88 -6.65
C ALA A 167 5.06 -3.34 -5.39
N LYS A 168 6.39 -3.15 -5.35
CA LYS A 168 7.21 -3.44 -4.16
C LYS A 168 6.75 -2.64 -2.95
N ILE A 169 6.59 -1.33 -3.09
CA ILE A 169 6.16 -0.44 -2.01
C ILE A 169 4.76 -0.83 -1.54
N TYR A 170 3.83 -1.09 -2.46
CA TYR A 170 2.47 -1.50 -2.14
C TYR A 170 2.43 -2.78 -1.29
N VAL A 171 3.16 -3.81 -1.72
CA VAL A 171 3.24 -5.09 -0.99
C VAL A 171 3.88 -4.88 0.38
N PHE A 172 4.96 -4.11 0.46
CA PHE A 172 5.60 -3.82 1.74
C PHE A 172 4.63 -3.11 2.69
N LEU A 173 3.92 -2.08 2.22
CA LEU A 173 2.93 -1.37 3.02
C LEU A 173 1.74 -2.24 3.43
N LEU A 174 1.33 -3.21 2.60
CA LEU A 174 0.30 -4.18 2.95
C LEU A 174 0.71 -5.01 4.17
N PHE A 175 1.97 -5.45 4.25
CA PHE A 175 2.47 -6.17 5.43
C PHE A 175 2.66 -5.26 6.64
N VAL A 176 3.02 -3.98 6.44
CA VAL A 176 3.01 -2.98 7.51
C VAL A 176 1.60 -2.82 8.06
N TRP A 177 0.57 -2.71 7.20
CA TRP A 177 -0.83 -2.58 7.61
C TRP A 177 -1.30 -3.79 8.42
N ILE A 178 -1.12 -5.02 7.91
CA ILE A 178 -1.47 -6.26 8.63
C ILE A 178 -0.73 -6.35 9.98
N GLY A 179 0.51 -5.87 10.01
CA GLY A 179 1.29 -5.80 11.22
C GLY A 179 0.73 -4.80 12.24
N VAL A 180 0.35 -3.61 11.80
CA VAL A 180 -0.21 -2.59 12.68
C VAL A 180 -1.61 -2.96 13.16
N SER A 181 -2.40 -3.67 12.35
CA SER A 181 -3.73 -4.17 12.76
C SER A 181 -3.67 -5.20 13.90
N GLN A 182 -2.48 -5.67 14.30
CA GLN A 182 -2.32 -6.49 15.49
C GLN A 182 -2.34 -5.67 16.80
N PHE A 183 -2.27 -4.34 16.71
CA PHE A 183 -2.28 -3.43 17.85
C PHE A 183 -3.61 -2.69 17.91
N GLU A 184 -4.48 -3.10 18.85
CA GLU A 184 -5.83 -2.52 19.01
C GLU A 184 -5.80 -1.01 19.32
N GLU A 185 -4.78 -0.54 20.05
CA GLU A 185 -4.61 0.88 20.38
C GLU A 185 -4.30 1.77 19.16
N LEU A 186 -3.88 1.19 18.04
CA LEU A 186 -3.47 1.92 16.83
C LEU A 186 -4.59 2.08 15.79
N GLY A 187 -5.87 1.93 16.17
CA GLY A 187 -7.00 1.95 15.22
C GLY A 187 -7.07 3.19 14.30
N VAL A 188 -6.63 4.38 14.75
CA VAL A 188 -6.55 5.56 13.86
C VAL A 188 -5.53 5.37 12.74
N PHE A 189 -4.38 4.78 13.07
CA PHE A 189 -3.34 4.48 12.09
C PHE A 189 -3.77 3.33 11.16
N GLU A 190 -4.47 2.33 11.69
CA GLU A 190 -5.05 1.24 10.89
C GLU A 190 -6.01 1.78 9.82
N ASN A 191 -6.96 2.64 10.20
CA ASN A 191 -7.91 3.25 9.26
C ASN A 191 -7.20 4.10 8.19
N PHE A 192 -6.15 4.82 8.59
CA PHE A 192 -5.33 5.58 7.64
C PHE A 192 -4.59 4.66 6.65
N MET A 193 -4.01 3.56 7.13
CA MET A 193 -3.36 2.55 6.30
C MET A 193 -4.35 1.88 5.36
N GLU A 194 -5.57 1.55 5.82
CA GLU A 194 -6.63 0.98 4.99
C GLU A 194 -6.99 1.91 3.83
N GLY A 195 -7.18 3.21 4.12
CA GLY A 195 -7.42 4.23 3.10
C GLY A 195 -6.28 4.32 2.07
N LEU A 196 -5.02 4.27 2.54
CA LEU A 196 -3.86 4.24 1.64
C LEU A 196 -3.80 2.96 0.80
N MET A 197 -4.13 1.81 1.38
CA MET A 197 -4.16 0.52 0.66
C MET A 197 -5.25 0.48 -0.41
N GLY A 198 -6.38 1.15 -0.20
CA GLY A 198 -7.43 1.32 -1.21
C GLY A 198 -7.06 2.33 -2.29
N TYR A 199 -6.32 3.38 -1.93
CA TYR A 199 -5.94 4.46 -2.85
C TYR A 199 -4.94 4.03 -3.92
N ILE A 200 -3.90 3.25 -3.55
CA ILE A 200 -2.82 2.88 -4.48
C ILE A 200 -3.32 2.07 -5.71
N PRO A 201 -4.13 1.00 -5.55
CA PRO A 201 -4.70 0.28 -6.68
C PRO A 201 -5.59 1.18 -7.55
N GLY A 202 -6.38 2.05 -6.92
CA GLY A 202 -7.18 3.06 -7.61
C GLY A 202 -6.32 3.95 -8.49
N LEU A 203 -5.24 4.52 -7.93
CA LEU A 203 -4.31 5.38 -8.65
C LEU A 203 -3.70 4.68 -9.87
N ILE A 204 -3.28 3.42 -9.73
CA ILE A 204 -2.74 2.62 -10.84
C ILE A 204 -3.80 2.42 -11.93
N LEU A 205 -5.02 2.03 -11.56
CA LEU A 205 -6.12 1.85 -12.51
C LEU A 205 -6.47 3.16 -13.23
N GLY A 206 -6.48 4.29 -12.51
CA GLY A 206 -6.70 5.62 -13.08
C GLY A 206 -5.65 5.99 -14.12
N LEU A 207 -4.36 5.76 -13.82
CA LEU A 207 -3.26 5.98 -14.77
C LEU A 207 -3.41 5.10 -16.01
N ILE A 208 -3.75 3.82 -15.85
CA ILE A 208 -3.98 2.92 -16.99
C ILE A 208 -5.11 3.45 -17.89
N ILE A 209 -6.23 3.89 -17.30
CA ILE A 209 -7.36 4.45 -18.05
C ILE A 209 -6.93 5.67 -18.88
N ILE A 210 -6.11 6.57 -18.31
CA ILE A 210 -5.58 7.74 -19.03
C ILE A 210 -4.67 7.31 -20.18
N ILE A 211 -3.76 6.37 -19.95
CA ILE A 211 -2.86 5.88 -21.01
C ILE A 211 -3.67 5.26 -22.15
N VAL A 212 -4.65 4.42 -21.82
CA VAL A 212 -5.52 3.78 -22.81
C VAL A 212 -6.33 4.82 -23.58
N SER A 213 -6.90 5.83 -22.92
CA SER A 213 -7.68 6.86 -23.61
C SER A 213 -6.84 7.69 -24.58
N LEU A 214 -5.60 8.03 -24.21
CA LEU A 214 -4.66 8.72 -25.10
C LEU A 214 -4.33 7.89 -26.34
N ILE A 215 -4.07 6.58 -26.15
CA ILE A 215 -3.81 5.65 -27.27
C ILE A 215 -5.02 5.56 -28.20
N VAL A 216 -6.23 5.44 -27.64
CA VAL A 216 -7.47 5.36 -28.42
C VAL A 216 -7.75 6.68 -29.15
N ALA A 217 -7.50 7.82 -28.51
CA ALA A 217 -7.66 9.15 -29.11
C ALA A 217 -6.77 9.32 -30.34
N ASP A 218 -5.47 9.04 -30.19
CA ASP A 218 -4.50 9.14 -31.30
C ASP A 218 -4.81 8.16 -32.43
N PHE A 219 -5.19 6.93 -32.09
CA PHE A 219 -5.59 5.94 -33.10
C PHE A 219 -6.81 6.42 -33.89
N ALA A 220 -7.83 6.93 -33.22
CA ALA A 220 -9.01 7.48 -33.88
C ALA A 220 -8.64 8.70 -34.75
N GLY A 221 -7.85 9.62 -34.21
CA GLY A 221 -7.35 10.81 -34.87
C GLY A 221 -6.57 10.52 -36.16
N ASP A 222 -5.59 9.62 -36.09
CA ASP A 222 -4.77 9.19 -37.22
C ASP A 222 -5.62 8.57 -38.34
N ARG A 223 -6.64 7.77 -37.97
CA ARG A 223 -7.55 7.15 -38.95
C ARG A 223 -8.43 8.18 -39.64
N LEU A 224 -8.85 9.22 -38.93
CA LEU A 224 -9.64 10.32 -39.48
C LEU A 224 -8.79 11.21 -40.40
N LYS A 225 -7.54 11.53 -39.98
CA LYS A 225 -6.59 12.35 -40.77
C LYS A 225 -6.16 11.66 -42.07
N LYS A 226 -6.04 10.33 -42.10
CA LYS A 226 -5.62 9.56 -43.30
C LYS A 226 -6.61 9.61 -44.47
N LYS A 227 -7.86 10.03 -44.26
CA LYS A 227 -8.84 10.21 -45.34
C LYS A 227 -8.60 11.55 -46.08
N LYS A 228 -7.60 11.57 -46.97
CA LYS A 228 -7.14 12.74 -47.77
C LYS A 228 -8.20 13.46 -48.62
N LYS A 229 -9.45 12.96 -48.71
CA LYS A 229 -10.51 13.50 -49.57
C LYS A 229 -11.61 14.29 -48.84
N ALA A 230 -11.59 14.35 -47.50
CA ALA A 230 -12.61 15.07 -46.74
C ALA A 230 -12.12 16.48 -46.39
N PRO A 231 -12.81 17.56 -46.82
CA PRO A 231 -12.59 18.88 -46.24
C PRO A 231 -12.89 18.79 -44.74
N PHE A 232 -12.08 19.46 -43.91
CA PHE A 232 -12.20 19.45 -42.43
C PHE A 232 -11.86 18.13 -41.71
N ALA A 233 -11.26 17.14 -42.37
CA ALA A 233 -10.83 15.89 -41.70
C ALA A 233 -9.94 16.14 -40.47
N ALA A 234 -9.07 17.16 -40.52
CA ALA A 234 -8.23 17.56 -39.40
C ALA A 234 -9.04 18.12 -38.22
N GLY A 235 -10.06 18.94 -38.47
CA GLY A 235 -10.91 19.50 -37.42
C GLY A 235 -11.77 18.44 -36.74
N ILE A 236 -12.34 17.52 -37.52
CA ILE A 236 -13.11 16.38 -36.98
C ILE A 236 -12.21 15.47 -36.15
N ALA A 237 -10.98 15.21 -36.62
CA ALA A 237 -10.01 14.43 -35.87
C ALA A 237 -9.66 15.07 -34.52
N LEU A 238 -9.42 16.39 -34.49
CA LEU A 238 -9.14 17.12 -33.26
C LEU A 238 -10.31 17.04 -32.27
N VAL A 239 -11.53 17.26 -32.73
CA VAL A 239 -12.72 17.18 -31.86
C VAL A 239 -12.89 15.75 -31.30
N ALA A 240 -12.70 14.73 -32.13
CA ALA A 240 -12.78 13.34 -31.69
C ALA A 240 -11.68 13.01 -30.67
N GLU A 241 -10.43 13.41 -30.92
CA GLU A 241 -9.30 13.26 -29.99
C GLU A 241 -9.63 13.91 -28.64
N VAL A 242 -10.06 15.17 -28.64
CA VAL A 242 -10.39 15.93 -27.42
C VAL A 242 -11.51 15.26 -26.63
N ILE A 243 -12.59 14.81 -27.30
CA ILE A 243 -13.70 14.13 -26.62
C ILE A 243 -13.24 12.82 -25.96
N ILE A 244 -12.44 12.01 -26.66
CA ILE A 244 -11.94 10.73 -26.13
C ILE A 244 -11.03 10.96 -24.92
N VAL A 245 -10.13 11.96 -24.99
CA VAL A 245 -9.24 12.28 -23.87
C VAL A 245 -10.02 12.76 -22.65
N ILE A 246 -10.96 13.70 -22.82
CA ILE A 246 -11.79 14.19 -21.69
C ILE A 246 -12.63 13.06 -21.10
N PHE A 247 -13.18 12.17 -21.93
CA PHE A 247 -13.91 10.99 -21.46
C PHE A 247 -13.02 10.07 -20.63
N GLY A 248 -11.82 9.77 -21.12
CA GLY A 248 -10.84 8.97 -20.38
C GLY A 248 -10.44 9.59 -19.04
N VAL A 249 -10.20 10.91 -19.02
CA VAL A 249 -9.94 11.66 -17.78
C VAL A 249 -11.13 11.51 -16.82
N THR A 250 -12.35 11.74 -17.29
CA THR A 250 -13.58 11.59 -16.49
C THR A 250 -13.75 10.18 -15.92
N LEU A 251 -13.36 9.13 -16.66
CA LEU A 251 -13.37 7.75 -16.17
C LEU A 251 -12.26 7.45 -15.16
N ALA A 252 -11.12 8.15 -15.26
CA ALA A 252 -9.97 7.97 -14.38
C ALA A 252 -10.13 8.73 -13.05
N LEU A 253 -10.79 9.89 -13.04
CA LEU A 253 -11.01 10.71 -11.84
C LEU A 253 -11.49 9.93 -10.60
N PRO A 254 -12.55 9.10 -10.67
CA PRO A 254 -13.03 8.41 -9.48
C PRO A 254 -12.03 7.37 -8.95
N LYS A 255 -11.06 6.97 -9.77
CA LYS A 255 -9.99 6.06 -9.35
C LYS A 255 -8.90 6.77 -8.54
N PHE A 256 -8.77 8.09 -8.65
CA PHE A 256 -7.87 8.91 -7.83
C PHE A 256 -8.51 9.38 -6.51
N GLY A 257 -9.63 8.79 -6.07
CA GLY A 257 -10.31 9.17 -4.83
C GLY A 257 -11.25 10.37 -4.94
N PHE A 258 -11.55 10.84 -6.16
CA PHE A 258 -12.60 11.84 -6.37
C PHE A 258 -13.96 11.13 -6.46
N GLU A 259 -14.64 10.98 -5.32
CA GLU A 259 -15.95 10.33 -5.26
C GLU A 259 -17.05 11.22 -5.88
N ASP A 260 -17.00 12.52 -5.61
CA ASP A 260 -18.00 13.51 -6.06
C ASP A 260 -17.69 14.12 -7.43
N ILE A 261 -17.68 13.27 -8.47
CA ILE A 261 -17.41 13.70 -9.85
C ILE A 261 -18.67 13.94 -10.67
N GLU A 262 -19.84 13.99 -10.03
CA GLU A 262 -21.11 14.20 -10.72
C GLU A 262 -21.11 15.50 -11.52
N ILE A 263 -20.61 16.58 -10.93
CA ILE A 263 -20.55 17.88 -11.61
C ILE A 263 -19.71 17.78 -12.89
N ILE A 264 -18.56 17.10 -12.83
CA ILE A 264 -17.66 16.91 -13.98
C ILE A 264 -18.33 16.02 -15.04
N LYS A 265 -18.94 14.90 -14.62
CA LYS A 265 -19.67 13.97 -15.51
C LYS A 265 -20.81 14.68 -16.24
N TRP A 266 -21.66 15.40 -15.53
CA TRP A 266 -22.80 16.12 -16.10
C TRP A 266 -22.36 17.27 -17.01
N SER A 267 -21.35 18.05 -16.60
CA SER A 267 -20.80 19.13 -17.43
C SER A 267 -20.25 18.58 -18.75
N PHE A 268 -19.48 17.49 -18.69
CA PHE A 268 -18.97 16.83 -19.88
C PHE A 268 -20.08 16.28 -20.77
N LEU A 269 -21.06 15.59 -20.17
CA LEU A 269 -22.20 15.04 -20.90
C LEU A 269 -22.96 16.13 -21.65
N ILE A 270 -23.25 17.26 -21.00
CA ILE A 270 -23.96 18.39 -21.61
C ILE A 270 -23.16 18.96 -22.80
N ILE A 271 -21.84 19.16 -22.65
CA ILE A 271 -20.99 19.68 -23.74
C ILE A 271 -21.01 18.75 -24.94
N VAL A 272 -20.82 17.45 -24.73
CA VAL A 272 -20.82 16.45 -25.81
C VAL A 272 -22.20 16.36 -26.46
N LEU A 273 -23.27 16.47 -25.67
CA LEU A 273 -24.65 16.42 -26.16
C LEU A 273 -24.99 17.66 -27.01
N CYS A 274 -24.57 18.85 -26.58
CA CYS A 274 -24.70 20.08 -27.37
C CYS A 274 -23.95 19.99 -28.70
N LEU A 275 -22.70 19.51 -28.69
CA LEU A 275 -21.92 19.30 -29.91
C LEU A 275 -22.57 18.25 -30.82
N GLY A 276 -23.07 17.16 -30.25
CA GLY A 276 -23.76 16.10 -30.97
C GLY A 276 -25.03 16.58 -31.66
N ILE A 277 -25.87 17.33 -30.95
CA ILE A 277 -27.10 17.94 -31.50
C ILE A 277 -26.75 18.96 -32.60
N GLY A 278 -25.77 19.83 -32.35
CA GLY A 278 -25.32 20.82 -33.33
C GLY A 278 -24.86 20.17 -34.63
N LEU A 279 -24.04 19.12 -34.53
CA LEU A 279 -23.57 18.34 -35.68
C LEU A 279 -24.73 17.61 -36.38
N ALA A 280 -25.65 17.01 -35.62
CA ALA A 280 -26.80 16.32 -36.18
C ALA A 280 -27.70 17.26 -37.00
N ILE A 281 -27.97 18.46 -36.49
CA ILE A 281 -28.75 19.50 -37.20
C ILE A 281 -27.99 19.99 -38.44
N ALA A 282 -26.69 20.28 -38.31
CA ALA A 282 -25.87 20.75 -39.42
C ALA A 282 -25.81 19.71 -40.57
N MET A 283 -25.63 18.43 -40.24
CA MET A 283 -25.64 17.34 -41.23
C MET A 283 -27.04 17.12 -41.82
N GLY A 284 -28.10 17.17 -41.00
CA GLY A 284 -29.48 17.02 -41.45
C GLY A 284 -29.89 18.11 -42.45
N LEU A 285 -29.56 19.37 -42.15
CA LEU A 285 -29.82 20.49 -43.05
C LEU A 285 -28.90 20.45 -44.28
N GLY A 286 -27.62 20.11 -44.11
CA GLY A 286 -26.65 20.07 -45.21
C GLY A 286 -26.90 18.95 -46.23
N LEU A 287 -27.50 17.83 -45.82
CA LEU A 287 -27.83 16.70 -46.71
C LEU A 287 -29.24 16.78 -47.29
N LYS A 288 -30.09 17.72 -46.82
CA LYS A 288 -31.50 17.85 -47.21
C LYS A 288 -31.70 17.82 -48.72
N ASP A 289 -30.95 18.62 -49.46
CA ASP A 289 -31.10 18.73 -50.92
C ASP A 289 -30.57 17.49 -51.66
N SER A 290 -29.59 16.80 -51.09
CA SER A 290 -29.06 15.55 -51.64
C SER A 290 -30.08 14.42 -51.52
N PHE A 291 -30.72 14.29 -50.36
CA PHE A 291 -31.84 13.35 -50.17
C PHE A 291 -33.03 13.70 -51.06
N ALA A 292 -33.38 14.98 -51.20
CA ALA A 292 -34.47 15.42 -52.08
C ALA A 292 -34.23 15.06 -53.56
N ARG A 293 -32.97 15.13 -54.04
CA ARG A 293 -32.62 14.73 -55.41
C ARG A 293 -32.68 13.22 -55.63
N VAL A 294 -32.23 12.41 -54.67
CA VAL A 294 -32.29 10.95 -54.76
C VAL A 294 -33.75 10.48 -54.73
N GLY A 295 -34.57 11.04 -53.85
CA GLY A 295 -36.01 10.73 -53.77
C GLY A 295 -36.74 10.97 -55.10
N LYS A 296 -36.53 12.13 -55.73
CA LYS A 296 -37.13 12.45 -57.04
C LYS A 296 -36.69 11.53 -58.18
N LYS A 297 -35.54 10.86 -58.05
CA LYS A 297 -35.03 9.94 -59.07
C LYS A 297 -35.75 8.59 -59.02
N TYR A 298 -36.05 8.11 -57.82
CA TYR A 298 -36.86 6.90 -57.61
C TYR A 298 -38.36 7.15 -57.85
N GLU A 299 -38.86 8.36 -57.58
CA GLU A 299 -40.23 8.77 -57.90
C GLU A 299 -40.52 8.79 -59.41
N LYS A 300 -39.48 8.79 -60.26
CA LYS A 300 -39.60 8.69 -61.72
C LYS A 300 -39.46 7.25 -62.26
N GLU A 301 -39.06 6.30 -61.42
CA GLU A 301 -38.95 4.88 -61.78
C GLU A 301 -40.16 4.05 -61.31
N ILE A 302 -41.09 4.67 -60.57
CA ILE A 302 -42.41 4.14 -60.21
C ILE A 302 -43.45 4.80 -61.12
#